data_AF-A0A3C1KF45-F1
#
_entry.id   AF-A0A3C1KF45-F1
#
_cell.length_a   1.000
_cell.length_b   1.000
_cell.length_c   1.000
_cell.angle_alpha   90.00
_cell.angle_beta   90.00
_cell.angle_gamma   90.00
#
_symmetry.space_group_name_H-M   'P 1'
#
loop_
_entity.id
_entity.type
_entity.pdbx_description
1 polymer ?
#
loop_
_entity_poly.entity_id
_entity_poly.type
_entity_poly.pdbx_seq_one_letter_code
_entity_poly.pdbx_strand_id
1 'polypeptide(L)'
;MTAASRRIVDLSHPIRAGLVTYPGLPAPTITSHLTREDSRARYAPGTEFAMDIITMIGNTGTYLDSPYHRYAQGPDLAGLDLATLVGLRA
;
A
#
# COMPACT_ATOMS: atom_id res chain seq x y z
N MET A 1 -39.66 3.31 0.60
CA MET A 1 -38.37 3.50 1.29
C MET A 1 -37.29 3.53 0.23
N THR A 2 -36.59 4.64 0.07
CA THR A 2 -35.43 4.73 -0.83
C THR A 2 -34.31 3.88 -0.25
N ALA A 3 -33.72 2.99 -1.06
CA ALA A 3 -32.54 2.24 -0.64
C ALA A 3 -31.44 3.24 -0.23
N ALA A 4 -30.87 3.08 0.97
CA ALA A 4 -29.73 3.88 1.39
C ALA A 4 -28.60 3.67 0.38
N SER A 5 -27.97 4.76 -0.09
CA SER A 5 -26.81 4.68 -0.96
C SER A 5 -25.69 3.93 -0.25
N ARG A 6 -25.11 2.91 -0.89
CA ARG A 6 -23.92 2.22 -0.36
C ARG A 6 -22.81 3.25 -0.11
N ARG A 7 -22.27 3.25 1.11
CA ARG A 7 -21.14 4.10 1.51
C ARG A 7 -19.87 3.26 1.52
N ILE A 8 -18.82 3.78 0.91
CA ILE A 8 -17.46 3.24 1.06
C ILE A 8 -16.85 3.89 2.31
N VAL A 9 -16.29 3.07 3.19
CA VAL A 9 -15.60 3.51 4.40
C VAL A 9 -14.14 3.08 4.30
N ASP A 10 -13.23 4.03 4.45
CA ASP A 10 -11.81 3.76 4.48
C ASP A 10 -11.40 3.23 5.87
N LEU A 11 -10.73 2.08 5.89
CA LEU A 11 -10.22 1.40 7.09
C LEU A 11 -8.67 1.37 7.12
N SER A 12 -8.02 2.10 6.20
CA SER A 12 -6.58 2.11 6.05
C SER A 12 -5.92 3.23 6.86
N HIS A 13 -4.79 2.90 7.49
CA HIS A 13 -3.92 3.91 8.11
C HIS A 13 -2.97 4.52 7.06
N PRO A 14 -2.80 5.85 7.02
CA PRO A 14 -1.81 6.47 6.15
C PRO A 14 -0.38 6.01 6.45
N ILE A 15 0.33 5.52 5.43
CA ILE A 15 1.74 5.18 5.52
C ILE A 15 2.57 6.44 5.29
N ARG A 16 3.54 6.68 6.18
CA ARG A 16 4.49 7.79 6.12
C ARG A 16 5.88 7.32 6.55
N ALA A 17 6.91 8.04 6.12
CA ALA A 17 8.26 7.80 6.58
C ALA A 17 8.32 7.84 8.12
N GLY A 18 9.04 6.89 8.71
CA GLY A 18 9.17 6.78 10.17
C GLY A 18 7.91 6.31 10.90
N LEU A 19 6.86 5.82 10.20
CA LEU A 19 5.72 5.18 10.86
C LEU A 19 6.19 3.91 11.59
N VAL A 20 6.04 3.88 12.91
CA VAL A 20 6.29 2.70 13.72
C VAL A 20 4.98 1.94 13.91
N THR A 21 4.82 0.81 13.22
CA THR A 21 3.65 -0.07 13.37
C THR A 21 3.79 -0.98 14.58
N TYR A 22 4.98 -1.52 14.82
CA TYR A 22 5.28 -2.35 15.98
C TYR A 22 6.69 -2.02 16.50
N PRO A 23 6.88 -1.83 17.82
CA PRO A 23 8.20 -1.56 18.40
C PRO A 23 9.22 -2.65 18.01
N GLY A 24 10.36 -2.24 17.46
CA GLY A 24 11.43 -3.15 17.04
C GLY A 24 11.38 -3.58 15.57
N LEU A 25 10.33 -3.24 14.81
CA LEU A 25 10.29 -3.46 13.37
C LEU A 25 10.85 -2.25 12.60
N PRO A 26 11.44 -2.46 11.39
CA PRO A 26 11.88 -1.37 10.54
C PRO A 26 10.72 -0.44 10.18
N ALA A 27 10.91 0.86 10.39
CA ALA A 27 9.97 1.87 9.92
C ALA A 27 10.14 2.10 8.41
N PRO A 28 9.07 2.49 7.68
CA PRO A 28 9.16 2.82 6.26
C PRO A 28 10.14 3.96 6.01
N THR A 29 10.93 3.81 4.95
CA THR A 29 11.66 4.93 4.33
C THR A 29 11.03 5.25 2.99
N ILE A 30 10.97 6.55 2.68
CA ILE A 30 10.44 7.05 1.42
C ILE A 30 11.49 8.01 0.87
N THR A 31 12.00 7.74 -0.31
CA THR A 31 13.03 8.55 -0.96
C THR A 31 12.68 8.77 -2.42
N SER A 32 12.97 9.95 -2.96
CA SER A 32 12.66 10.22 -4.36
C SER A 32 13.64 9.51 -5.29
N HIS A 33 13.10 8.75 -6.25
CA HIS A 33 13.83 8.29 -7.43
C HIS A 33 13.87 9.37 -8.50
N LEU A 34 12.79 10.13 -8.62
CA LEU A 34 12.65 11.26 -9.53
C LEU A 34 11.81 12.34 -8.85
N THR A 35 12.41 13.51 -8.61
CA THR A 35 11.65 14.68 -8.17
C THR A 35 10.85 15.27 -9.34
N ARG A 36 9.82 16.06 -9.01
CA ARG A 36 8.99 16.71 -10.03
C ARG A 36 9.80 17.70 -10.86
N GLU A 37 10.68 18.44 -10.20
CA GLU A 37 11.59 19.40 -10.80
C GLU A 37 12.58 18.71 -11.74
N ASP A 38 13.21 17.62 -11.30
CA ASP A 38 14.16 16.86 -12.12
C ASP A 38 13.49 16.22 -13.34
N SER A 39 12.19 15.91 -13.25
CA SER A 39 11.44 15.34 -14.37
C SER A 39 11.37 16.26 -15.59
N ARG A 40 11.45 17.59 -15.40
CA ARG A 40 11.42 18.57 -16.50
C ARG A 40 12.57 18.40 -17.48
N ALA A 41 13.72 17.92 -17.01
CA ALA A 41 14.88 17.64 -17.86
C ALA A 41 14.73 16.34 -18.68
N ARG A 42 13.75 15.49 -18.34
CA ARG A 42 13.53 14.18 -18.96
C ARG A 42 12.34 14.15 -19.91
N TYR A 43 11.34 15.00 -19.67
CA TYR A 43 10.08 14.99 -20.40
C TYR A 43 9.84 16.29 -21.18
N ALA A 44 8.93 16.21 -22.17
CA ALA A 44 8.56 17.36 -22.98
C ALA A 44 7.92 18.48 -22.13
N PRO A 45 8.06 19.76 -22.53
CA PRO A 45 7.45 20.87 -21.83
C PRO A 45 5.94 20.65 -21.56
N GLY A 46 5.52 20.91 -20.33
CA GLY A 46 4.14 20.67 -19.88
C GLY A 46 3.87 19.26 -19.34
N THR A 47 4.87 18.37 -19.30
CA THR A 47 4.76 17.03 -18.72
C THR A 47 5.74 16.86 -17.55
N GLU A 48 5.23 16.53 -16.36
CA GLU A 48 6.04 16.37 -15.14
C GLU A 48 5.57 15.15 -14.33
N PHE A 49 6.52 14.45 -13.70
CA PHE A 49 6.26 13.27 -12.88
C PHE A 49 7.08 13.32 -11.59
N ALA A 50 6.56 12.72 -10.52
CA ALA A 50 7.34 12.40 -9.32
C ALA A 50 7.27 10.89 -9.09
N MET A 51 8.39 10.29 -8.71
CA MET A 51 8.48 8.85 -8.45
C MET A 51 9.28 8.65 -7.17
N ASP A 52 8.65 8.04 -6.18
CA ASP A 52 9.29 7.70 -4.91
C ASP A 52 9.56 6.19 -4.83
N ILE A 53 10.67 5.85 -4.18
CA ILE A 53 10.99 4.51 -3.71
C ILE A 53 10.50 4.42 -2.27
N ILE A 54 9.76 3.35 -1.98
CA ILE A 54 9.30 3.03 -0.64
C ILE A 54 9.95 1.72 -0.23
N THR A 55 10.70 1.75 0.87
CA THR A 55 11.25 0.54 1.51
C THR A 55 10.52 0.33 2.82
N MET A 56 9.81 -0.78 2.94
CA MET A 56 9.08 -1.15 4.16
C MET A 56 8.88 -2.66 4.24
N ILE A 57 8.64 -3.16 5.45
CA ILE A 57 8.15 -4.53 5.62
C ILE A 57 6.65 -4.59 5.30
N GLY A 58 6.16 -5.74 4.84
CA GLY A 58 4.75 -5.93 4.50
C GLY A 58 3.78 -5.68 5.66
N ASN A 59 4.21 -5.92 6.90
CA ASN A 59 3.43 -5.75 8.12
C ASN A 59 3.40 -4.29 8.63
N THR A 60 3.32 -3.32 7.71
CA THR A 60 3.30 -1.88 8.02
C THR A 60 1.88 -1.32 7.84
N GLY A 61 1.38 -0.55 8.81
CA GLY A 61 0.08 0.14 8.71
C GLY A 61 -1.10 -0.84 8.75
N THR A 62 -2.11 -0.63 7.89
CA THR A 62 -3.17 -1.61 7.64
C THR A 62 -2.66 -2.60 6.58
N TYR A 63 -2.44 -3.86 6.95
CA TYR A 63 -1.82 -4.88 6.10
C TYR A 63 -2.65 -6.17 6.06
N LEU A 64 -2.20 -7.10 5.20
CA LEU A 64 -2.77 -8.44 5.06
C LEU A 64 -1.67 -9.48 5.29
N ASP A 65 -1.97 -10.52 6.06
CA ASP A 65 -1.16 -11.73 6.11
C ASP A 65 -1.71 -12.78 5.15
N SER A 66 -0.81 -13.39 4.39
CA SER A 66 -1.08 -14.60 3.62
C SER A 66 -0.63 -15.84 4.41
N PRO A 67 -1.11 -17.05 4.08
CA PRO A 67 -0.68 -18.28 4.74
C PRO A 67 0.84 -18.44 4.81
N TYR A 68 1.57 -17.99 3.78
CA TYR A 68 3.04 -18.03 3.78
C TYR A 68 3.70 -17.33 4.97
N HIS A 69 3.05 -16.30 5.54
CA HIS A 69 3.54 -15.61 6.75
C HIS A 69 3.79 -16.58 7.91
N ARG A 70 2.97 -17.63 8.04
CA ARG A 70 3.08 -18.64 9.10
C ARG A 70 3.52 -20.01 8.61
N TYR A 71 3.07 -20.42 7.43
CA TYR A 71 3.21 -21.77 6.90
C TYR A 71 4.06 -21.73 5.62
N ALA A 72 5.27 -22.28 5.68
CA ALA A 72 6.25 -22.19 4.59
C ALA A 72 5.80 -22.77 3.23
N GLN A 73 4.73 -23.57 3.21
CA GLN A 73 4.15 -24.15 1.98
C GLN A 73 2.83 -23.48 1.58
N GLY A 74 2.38 -22.48 2.33
CA GLY A 74 1.16 -21.73 2.02
C GLY A 74 1.40 -20.70 0.91
N PRO A 75 0.33 -20.27 0.20
CA PRO A 75 0.46 -19.20 -0.79
C PRO A 75 0.91 -17.89 -0.15
N ASP A 76 1.71 -17.13 -0.89
CA ASP A 76 2.05 -15.76 -0.55
C ASP A 76 0.91 -14.81 -0.94
N LEU A 77 1.13 -13.49 -0.78
CA LEU A 77 0.12 -12.48 -1.10
C LEU A 77 -0.31 -12.50 -2.58
N ALA A 78 0.61 -12.82 -3.51
CA ALA A 78 0.29 -12.88 -4.94
C ALA A 78 -0.51 -14.15 -5.30
N GLY A 79 -0.45 -15.18 -4.46
CA GLY A 79 -1.19 -16.43 -4.63
C GLY A 79 -2.60 -16.46 -4.02
N LEU A 80 -3.07 -15.38 -3.37
CA LEU A 80 -4.41 -15.34 -2.79
C LEU A 80 -5.50 -15.18 -3.87
N ASP A 81 -6.56 -15.99 -3.79
CA ASP A 81 -7.74 -15.81 -4.63
C ASP A 81 -8.49 -14.54 -4.23
N LEU A 82 -8.74 -13.65 -5.20
CA LEU A 82 -9.44 -12.38 -4.98
C LEU A 82 -10.81 -12.57 -4.34
N ALA A 83 -11.50 -13.69 -4.60
CA ALA A 83 -12.79 -14.00 -3.97
C ALA A 83 -12.71 -14.09 -2.44
N THR A 84 -11.52 -14.32 -1.87
CA THR A 84 -11.28 -14.33 -0.42
C THR A 84 -11.05 -12.94 0.17
N LEU A 85 -10.79 -11.93 -0.68
CA LEU A 85 -10.40 -10.57 -0.30
C LEU A 85 -11.53 -9.55 -0.51
N VAL A 86 -12.63 -9.98 -1.15
CA VAL A 86 -13.78 -9.14 -1.47
C VAL A 86 -15.07 -9.81 -1.00
N GLY A 87 -16.09 -9.03 -0.66
CA GLY A 87 -17.42 -9.58 -0.36
C GLY A 87 -17.89 -9.44 1.09
N LEU A 88 -17.43 -8.41 1.81
CA LEU A 88 -18.14 -7.96 3.01
C LEU A 88 -19.60 -7.68 2.62
N ARG A 89 -20.54 -8.44 3.18
CA ARG A 89 -21.97 -8.09 3.09
C ARG A 89 -22.11 -6.73 3.74
N ALA A 90 -22.52 -5.74 2.94
CA ALA A 90 -22.94 -4.43 3.43
C ALA A 90 -24.15 -4.57 4.35
#